data_AF-A0AAJ1SBD3-F1
#
_entry.id   AF-A0AAJ1SBD3-F1
#
_cell.length_a   1.000
_cell.length_b   1.000
_cell.length_c   1.000
_cell.angle_alpha   90.00
_cell.angle_beta   90.00
_cell.angle_gamma   90.00
#
_symmetry.space_group_name_H-M   'P 1'
#
loop_
_entity.id
_entity.type
_entity.pdbx_description
1 polymer ?
#
loop_
_entity_poly.entity_id
_entity_poly.type
_entity_poly.pdbx_seq_one_letter_code
_entity_poly.pdbx_strand_id
1 'polypeptide(L)' 'MADCVRLCLDCAAICAACVTLVSRGSRWAAQLCQLCAEICDACAAECDKHDNDHCRACAESCRRCAQECRAMA' A
#
# COMPACT_ATOMS: atom_id res chain seq x y z
N MET A 1 -11.01 10.71 8.80
CA MET A 1 -11.06 10.97 7.34
C MET A 1 -9.90 11.80 6.83
N ALA A 2 -9.48 12.92 7.47
CA ALA A 2 -8.29 13.65 7.02
C ALA A 2 -7.02 12.76 6.96
N ASP A 3 -6.82 11.91 7.99
CA ASP A 3 -5.68 10.99 8.03
C ASP A 3 -5.83 9.82 7.06
N CYS A 4 -7.04 9.28 6.89
CA CYS A 4 -7.35 8.32 5.83
C CYS A 4 -6.97 8.87 4.45
N VAL A 5 -7.36 10.11 4.11
CA VAL A 5 -7.00 10.73 2.83
C VAL A 5 -5.48 10.86 2.67
N ARG A 6 -4.77 11.27 3.73
CA ARG A 6 -3.30 11.35 3.70
C ARG A 6 -2.67 9.99 3.45
N LEU A 7 -3.07 8.96 4.20
CA LEU A 7 -2.56 7.61 4.04
C LEU A 7 -2.91 7.01 2.68
N CYS A 8 -4.10 7.25 2.14
CA CYS A 8 -4.47 6.82 0.79
C CYS A 8 -3.55 7.44 -0.28
N LEU A 9 -3.19 8.72 -0.13
CA LEU A 9 -2.27 9.40 -1.06
C LEU A 9 -0.85 8.86 -0.94
N ASP A 10 -0.36 8.66 0.29
CA ASP A 10 0.96 8.08 0.53
C ASP A 10 1.04 6.64 0.01
N CYS A 11 0.00 5.84 0.27
CA CYS A 11 -0.13 4.47 -0.24
C CYS A 11 -0.12 4.44 -1.77
N ALA A 12 -0.86 5.34 -2.44
CA ALA A 12 -0.86 5.42 -3.89
C ALA A 12 0.54 5.76 -4.45
N ALA A 13 1.24 6.71 -3.83
CA ALA A 13 2.58 7.12 -4.24
C ALA A 13 3.61 5.98 -4.10
N ILE A 14 3.63 5.29 -2.97
CA ILE A 14 4.57 4.19 -2.75
C ILE A 14 4.26 2.98 -3.65
N CYS A 15 2.98 2.62 -3.83
CA CYS A 15 2.58 1.54 -4.72
C CYS A 15 3.06 1.81 -6.16
N ALA A 16 2.91 3.04 -6.65
CA ALA A 16 3.36 3.44 -7.99
C ALA A 16 4.89 3.36 -8.13
N ALA A 17 5.63 3.81 -7.12
CA ALA A 17 7.08 3.69 -7.09
C ALA A 17 7.52 2.21 -7.08
N CYS A 18 6.84 1.38 -6.28
CA CYS A 18 7.10 -0.05 -6.15
C CYS A 18 6.93 -0.77 -7.49
N VAL A 19 5.79 -0.56 -8.17
CA VAL A 19 5.55 -1.11 -9.52
C VAL A 19 6.64 -0.70 -10.51
N THR A 20 7.06 0.56 -10.47
CA THR A 20 8.10 1.07 -11.37
C THR A 20 9.45 0.40 -11.14
N LEU A 21 9.88 0.23 -9.89
CA LEU A 21 11.18 -0.37 -9.57
C LEU A 21 11.20 -1.89 -9.71
N VAL A 22 10.11 -2.55 -9.32
CA VAL A 22 9.94 -4.00 -9.45
C VAL A 22 9.98 -4.41 -10.92
N SER A 23 9.20 -3.74 -11.78
CA SER A 23 9.16 -4.05 -13.23
C SER A 23 10.48 -3.87 -13.95
N ARG A 24 11.40 -3.07 -13.37
CA ARG A 24 12.74 -2.80 -13.92
C ARG A 24 13.83 -3.67 -13.31
N GLY A 25 13.49 -4.60 -12.41
CA GLY A 25 14.49 -5.44 -11.73
C GLY A 25 15.47 -4.62 -10.87
N SER A 26 15.00 -3.54 -10.24
CA SER A 26 15.84 -2.70 -9.40
C SER A 26 16.43 -3.49 -8.23
N ARG A 27 17.71 -3.28 -7.91
CA ARG A 27 18.34 -3.84 -6.70
C ARG A 27 17.65 -3.40 -5.40
N TRP A 28 16.87 -2.32 -5.44
CA TRP A 28 16.14 -1.76 -4.30
C TRP A 28 14.70 -2.28 -4.21
N ALA A 29 14.26 -3.16 -5.11
CA ALA A 29 12.88 -3.61 -5.20
C ALA A 29 12.40 -4.25 -3.89
N ALA A 30 13.16 -5.17 -3.31
CA ALA A 30 12.83 -5.85 -2.06
C ALA A 30 12.60 -4.85 -0.89
N GLN A 31 13.53 -3.91 -0.69
CA GLN A 31 13.42 -2.90 0.36
C GLN A 31 12.23 -1.96 0.13
N LEU A 32 11.93 -1.64 -1.12
CA LEU A 32 10.77 -0.81 -1.45
C LEU A 32 9.46 -1.58 -1.24
N CYS A 33 9.41 -2.87 -1.58
CA CYS A 33 8.28 -3.74 -1.29
C CYS A 33 8.01 -3.83 0.22
N GLN A 34 9.05 -3.96 1.04
CA GLN A 34 8.89 -3.98 2.50
C GLN A 34 8.21 -2.70 3.02
N LEU A 35 8.69 -1.52 2.60
CA LEU A 35 8.07 -0.24 2.96
C LEU A 35 6.66 -0.10 2.41
N CYS A 36 6.43 -0.55 1.17
CA CYS A 36 5.10 -0.55 0.55
C CYS A 36 4.11 -1.38 1.38
N ALA A 37 4.51 -2.55 1.88
CA ALA A 37 3.66 -3.38 2.73
C ALA A 37 3.27 -2.68 4.04
N GLU A 38 4.23 -2.03 4.71
CA GLU A 38 3.99 -1.28 5.95
C GLU A 38 2.99 -0.13 5.74
N ILE A 39 3.13 0.64 4.66
CA ILE A 39 2.22 1.74 4.33
C ILE A 39 0.84 1.19 3.94
N CYS A 40 0.78 0.10 3.18
CA CYS A 40 -0.48 -0.56 2.84
C CYS A 40 -1.24 -1.05 4.10
N ASP A 41 -0.56 -1.65 5.07
CA ASP A 41 -1.19 -2.06 6.34
C ASP A 41 -1.75 -0.85 7.10
N ALA A 42 -0.97 0.24 7.19
CA ALA A 42 -1.40 1.47 7.84
C ALA A 42 -2.62 2.09 7.15
N CYS A 43 -2.61 2.12 5.81
CA CYS A 43 -3.73 2.61 5.02
C CYS A 43 -4.98 1.73 5.20
N ALA A 44 -4.83 0.40 5.19
CA ALA A 44 -5.94 -0.52 5.40
C ALA A 44 -6.56 -0.35 6.80
N ALA A 45 -5.72 -0.26 7.83
CA ALA A 45 -6.17 -0.09 9.21
C ALA A 45 -6.89 1.25 9.44
N GLU A 46 -6.47 2.33 8.76
CA GLU A 46 -7.17 3.61 8.83
C GLU A 46 -8.48 3.59 8.03
N CYS A 47 -8.49 2.98 6.84
CA CYS A 47 -9.69 2.81 6.03
C CYS A 47 -10.77 1.97 6.74
N ASP A 48 -10.41 0.92 7.49
CA ASP A 48 -11.35 0.09 8.25
C ASP A 48 -12.10 0.88 9.35
N LYS A 49 -11.63 2.08 9.73
CA LYS A 49 -12.33 2.98 10.66
C LYS A 49 -13.51 3.72 10.02
N HIS A 50 -13.75 3.54 8.72
CA HIS A 50 -14.74 4.30 7.95
C HIS A 50 -15.72 3.35 7.24
N ASP A 51 -17.00 3.44 7.59
CA ASP A 51 -18.04 2.61 6.97
C ASP A 51 -18.56 3.25 5.67
N ASN A 52 -17.80 3.09 4.59
CA ASN A 52 -18.24 3.42 3.23
C ASN A 52 -17.55 2.51 2.20
N ASP A 53 -18.16 2.42 1.02
CA ASP A 53 -17.72 1.51 -0.06
C ASP A 53 -16.27 1.77 -0.49
N HIS A 54 -15.87 3.03 -0.58
CA HIS A 54 -14.52 3.39 -1.00
C HIS A 54 -13.46 2.87 -0.01
N CYS A 55 -13.65 3.10 1.29
CA CYS A 55 -12.69 2.69 2.31
C CYS A 55 -12.62 1.16 2.42
N ARG A 56 -13.74 0.45 2.30
CA ARG A 56 -13.76 -1.03 2.25
C ARG A 56 -12.93 -1.58 1.10
N ALA A 57 -13.17 -1.07 -0.12
CA ALA A 57 -12.44 -1.49 -1.32
C ALA A 57 -10.94 -1.14 -1.24
N CYS A 58 -10.61 0.04 -0.69
CA CYS A 58 -9.23 0.47 -0.46
C CYS A 58 -8.51 -0.47 0.52
N ALA A 59 -9.14 -0.78 1.67
CA ALA A 59 -8.55 -1.65 2.68
C ALA A 59 -8.30 -3.07 2.16
N GLU A 60 -9.23 -3.64 1.39
CA GLU A 60 -9.05 -4.95 0.74
C GLU A 60 -7.87 -4.93 -0.26
N SER A 61 -7.81 -3.90 -1.10
CA SER A 61 -6.73 -3.73 -2.08
C SER A 61 -5.37 -3.57 -1.40
N CYS A 62 -5.30 -2.78 -0.32
CA CYS A 62 -4.09 -2.59 0.46
C CYS A 62 -3.62 -3.89 1.12
N ARG A 63 -4.53 -4.67 1.73
CA ARG A 63 -4.19 -5.98 2.32
C ARG A 63 -3.59 -6.92 1.29
N ARG A 64 -4.19 -6.99 0.10
CA ARG A 64 -3.66 -7.80 -1.02
C ARG A 64 -2.28 -7.31 -1.45
N CYS A 65 -2.10 -6.01 -1.64
CA CYS A 65 -0.81 -5.44 -2.03
C CYS A 65 0.28 -5.70 -0.99
N ALA A 66 -0.04 -5.56 0.30
CA ALA A 66 0.90 -5.84 1.39
C ALA A 66 1.33 -7.32 1.42
N GLN A 67 0.42 -8.25 1.17
CA GLN A 67 0.75 -9.68 1.08
C GLN A 67 1.74 -9.95 -0.07
N GLU A 68 1.46 -9.45 -1.27
CA GLU A 68 2.33 -9.63 -2.43
C GLU A 68 3.69 -8.96 -2.21
N CYS A 69 3.71 -7.73 -1.67
CA CYS A 69 4.95 -7.03 -1.41
C CYS A 69 5.83 -7.78 -0.40
N ARG A 70 5.26 -8.39 0.66
CA ARG A 70 6.03 -9.22 1.60
C ARG A 70 6.59 -10.49 0.95
N ALA A 71 5.92 -11.04 -0.05
CA ALA A 71 6.43 -12.20 -0.80
C ALA A 71 7.59 -11.86 -1.74
N MET A 72 7.77 -10.57 -2.05
CA MET A 72 8.80 -10.04 -2.94
C MET A 72 9.99 -9.39 -2.20
N ALA A 73 9.86 -9.20 -0.89
CA ALA A 73 10.86 -8.57 -0.04
C ALA A 73 11.94 -9.55 0.45
#